data_AF-A0A8C6SY23-F1
#
_entry.id   AF-A0A8C6SY23-F1
#
_cell.length_a   1.000
_cell.length_b   1.000
_cell.length_c   1.000
_cell.angle_alpha   90.00
_cell.angle_beta   90.00
_cell.angle_gamma   90.00
#
_symmetry.space_group_name_H-M   'P 1'
#
loop_
_entity.id
_entity.type
_entity.pdbx_description
1 polymer ?
#
loop_
_entity_poly.entity_id
_entity_poly.type
_entity_poly.pdbx_seq_one_letter_code
_entity_poly.pdbx_strand_id
1 'polypeptide(L)'
;CLLRDFGLVSVTPLAIMANHTSADELTVETLSFKFMSTVLTGGCRVSANSQSIAFTSLLDNGLNYCNLYTLLTASGLAAQPDFMEMTNEWACLGYGLATCK
;
A
#
# COMPACT_ATOMS: atom_id res chain seq x y z
N CYS A 1 12.89 12.26 -4.99
CA CYS A 1 12.20 11.04 -4.54
C CYS A 1 12.72 9.85 -5.33
N LEU A 2 13.53 9.00 -4.73
CA LEU A 2 13.89 7.70 -5.30
C LEU A 2 13.41 6.64 -4.31
N LEU A 3 12.19 6.16 -4.52
CA LEU A 3 11.71 4.90 -3.94
C LEU A 3 12.41 3.78 -4.72
N ARG A 4 13.70 3.54 -4.44
CA ARG A 4 14.50 2.55 -5.21
C ARG A 4 13.95 1.13 -5.07
N ASP A 5 13.19 0.89 -4.02
CA ASP A 5 12.66 -0.40 -3.63
C ASP A 5 11.27 -0.68 -4.25
N PHE A 6 10.67 0.33 -4.92
CA PHE A 6 9.38 0.20 -5.58
C PHE A 6 9.52 0.27 -7.11
N GLY A 7 9.24 -0.83 -7.80
CA GLY A 7 9.21 -0.92 -9.25
C GLY A 7 7.79 -0.81 -9.80
N LEU A 8 7.53 0.18 -10.66
CA LEU A 8 6.23 0.32 -11.32
C LEU A 8 6.03 -0.79 -12.36
N VAL A 9 4.90 -1.52 -12.29
CA VAL A 9 4.55 -2.59 -13.22
C VAL A 9 3.60 -2.11 -14.29
N SER A 10 2.50 -1.46 -13.89
CA SER A 10 1.51 -0.92 -14.84
C SER A 10 0.72 0.25 -14.26
N VAL A 11 0.22 1.10 -15.15
CA VAL A 11 -0.66 2.23 -14.82
C VAL A 11 -1.80 2.30 -15.82
N THR A 12 -3.01 2.41 -15.30
CA THR A 12 -4.23 2.65 -16.05
C THR A 12 -5.04 3.76 -15.35
N PRO A 13 -6.06 4.35 -15.99
CA PRO A 13 -6.93 5.32 -15.33
C PRO A 13 -7.65 4.78 -14.08
N LEU A 14 -7.76 3.45 -13.94
CA LEU A 14 -8.50 2.79 -12.86
C LEU A 14 -7.59 2.06 -11.86
N ALA A 15 -6.31 1.87 -12.16
CA ALA A 15 -5.42 1.11 -11.30
C ALA A 15 -3.93 1.40 -11.54
N ILE A 16 -3.15 1.25 -10.47
CA ILE A 16 -1.68 1.16 -10.49
C ILE A 16 -1.28 -0.19 -9.93
N MET A 17 -0.31 -0.84 -10.58
CA MET A 17 0.35 -2.03 -10.08
C MET A 17 1.85 -1.75 -9.94
N ALA A 18 2.44 -2.19 -8.83
CA ALA A 18 3.85 -2.04 -8.56
C ALA A 18 4.37 -3.26 -7.78
N ASN A 19 5.67 -3.48 -7.82
CA ASN A 19 6.34 -4.44 -6.97
C ASN A 19 7.19 -3.68 -5.96
N HIS A 20 7.19 -4.14 -4.71
CA HIS A 20 8.14 -3.71 -3.71
C HIS A 20 9.12 -4.85 -3.47
N THR A 21 10.40 -4.55 -3.53
CA THR A 21 11.46 -5.51 -3.19
C THR A 21 12.07 -5.02 -1.90
N SER A 22 12.03 -5.84 -0.85
CA SER A 22 12.66 -5.50 0.42
C SER A 22 14.17 -5.31 0.27
N ALA A 23 14.76 -4.56 1.19
CA ALA A 23 16.18 -4.21 1.14
C ALA A 23 17.14 -5.41 1.23
N ASP A 24 16.66 -6.58 1.66
CA ASP A 24 17.43 -7.84 1.65
C ASP A 24 17.26 -8.63 0.34
N GLU A 25 16.46 -8.14 -0.62
CA GLU A 25 16.08 -8.78 -1.88
C GLU A 25 15.45 -10.17 -1.72
N LEU A 26 15.06 -10.56 -0.50
CA LEU A 26 14.51 -11.89 -0.21
C LEU A 26 13.00 -11.93 -0.37
N THR A 27 12.33 -10.77 -0.24
CA THR A 27 10.88 -10.69 -0.39
C THR A 27 10.50 -9.69 -1.48
N VAL A 28 9.65 -10.16 -2.38
CA VAL A 28 8.99 -9.32 -3.37
C VAL A 28 7.51 -9.31 -3.02
N GLU A 29 6.95 -8.13 -2.81
CA GLU A 29 5.54 -7.92 -2.58
C GLU A 29 4.90 -7.24 -3.79
N THR A 30 3.71 -7.70 -4.17
CA THR A 30 2.91 -7.07 -5.22
C THR A 30 1.95 -6.08 -4.59
N LEU A 31 2.00 -4.85 -5.08
CA LEU A 31 1.15 -3.74 -4.67
C LEU A 31 0.15 -3.41 -5.76
N SER A 32 -1.08 -3.15 -5.36
CA SER A 32 -2.13 -2.71 -6.28
C SER A 32 -2.97 -1.62 -5.65
N PHE A 33 -3.21 -0.56 -6.42
CA PHE A 33 -4.10 0.53 -6.08
C PHE A 33 -5.21 0.58 -7.12
N LYS A 34 -6.47 0.64 -6.68
CA LYS A 34 -7.65 0.76 -7.55
C LYS A 34 -8.35 2.07 -7.25
N PHE A 35 -8.60 2.85 -8.29
CA PHE A 35 -9.26 4.15 -8.18
C PHE A 35 -10.74 4.02 -8.50
N MET A 36 -11.56 4.59 -7.64
CA MET A 36 -13.00 4.66 -7.80
C MET A 36 -13.46 6.09 -7.59
N SER A 37 -14.14 6.65 -8.59
CA SER A 37 -14.77 7.97 -8.45
C SER A 37 -15.94 7.88 -7.47
N THR A 38 -15.95 8.74 -6.46
CA THR A 38 -17.12 8.91 -5.59
C THR A 38 -17.93 10.09 -6.09
N VAL A 39 -18.78 9.81 -7.09
CA VAL A 39 -19.62 10.80 -7.79
C VAL A 39 -20.41 11.71 -6.83
N LEU A 40 -20.85 11.17 -5.69
CA LEU A 40 -21.62 11.91 -4.69
C LEU A 40 -20.81 12.91 -3.86
N THR A 41 -19.51 12.67 -3.66
CA THR A 41 -18.65 13.52 -2.82
C THR A 41 -17.60 14.28 -3.64
N GLY A 42 -17.58 14.10 -4.97
CA GLY A 42 -16.54 14.64 -5.85
C GLY A 42 -15.12 14.14 -5.53
N GLY A 43 -15.02 13.02 -4.81
CA GLY A 43 -13.75 12.48 -4.30
C GLY A 43 -13.21 11.31 -5.11
N CYS A 44 -12.02 10.84 -4.71
CA CYS A 44 -11.41 9.63 -5.24
C CYS A 44 -11.24 8.63 -4.09
N ARG A 45 -11.94 7.50 -4.16
CA ARG A 45 -11.70 6.37 -3.26
C ARG A 45 -10.60 5.51 -3.85
N VAL A 46 -9.58 5.25 -3.07
CA VAL A 46 -8.49 4.34 -3.44
C VAL A 46 -8.59 3.08 -2.61
N SER A 47 -8.65 1.92 -3.25
CA SER A 47 -8.51 0.63 -2.57
C SER A 47 -7.10 0.12 -2.82
N ALA A 48 -6.35 -0.10 -1.75
CA ALA A 48 -4.96 -0.54 -1.80
C ALA A 48 -4.83 -1.98 -1.30
N ASN A 49 -3.93 -2.76 -1.88
CA ASN A 49 -3.66 -4.14 -1.50
C ASN A 49 -2.18 -4.45 -1.70
N SER A 50 -1.57 -5.08 -0.70
CA SER A 50 -0.19 -5.58 -0.70
C SER A 50 -0.22 -7.08 -0.44
N GLN A 51 0.47 -7.85 -1.27
CA GLN A 51 0.57 -9.30 -1.14
C GLN A 51 2.02 -9.74 -1.27
N SER A 52 2.53 -10.40 -0.25
CA SER A 52 3.87 -11.00 -0.27
C SER A 52 3.88 -12.28 -1.10
N ILE A 53 4.87 -12.43 -2.00
CA ILE A 53 5.00 -13.62 -2.86
C ILE A 53 5.50 -14.84 -2.06
N ALA A 54 6.23 -14.60 -0.97
CA ALA A 54 6.71 -15.63 -0.06
C ALA A 54 5.81 -15.72 1.18
N PHE A 55 5.39 -16.94 1.55
CA PHE A 55 4.65 -17.21 2.79
C PHE A 55 5.64 -17.28 3.95
N THR A 56 6.15 -16.13 4.39
CA THR A 56 7.23 -16.07 5.40
C THR A 56 6.71 -16.10 6.83
N SER A 57 5.49 -15.59 7.11
CA SER A 57 4.82 -15.68 8.42
C SER A 57 3.36 -15.23 8.31
N LEU A 58 2.46 -15.80 9.12
CA LEU A 58 1.07 -15.35 9.24
C LEU A 58 0.95 -13.99 9.97
N LEU A 59 1.97 -13.65 10.76
CA LEU A 59 2.11 -12.39 11.49
C LEU A 59 3.52 -11.86 11.16
N ASP A 60 3.60 -11.00 10.16
CA ASP A 60 4.82 -10.39 9.61
C ASP A 60 5.05 -8.97 10.17
N ASN A 61 4.54 -8.69 11.37
CA ASN A 61 4.48 -7.36 11.97
C ASN A 61 3.82 -6.31 11.05
N GLY A 62 2.79 -6.74 10.30
CA GLY A 62 2.02 -5.86 9.43
C GLY A 62 2.84 -5.35 8.23
N LEU A 63 3.80 -6.13 7.74
CA LEU A 63 4.68 -5.75 6.62
C LEU A 63 3.87 -5.23 5.43
N ASN A 64 2.79 -5.94 5.10
CA ASN A 64 1.89 -5.57 4.01
C ASN A 64 1.19 -4.22 4.23
N TYR A 65 0.80 -3.89 5.46
CA TYR A 65 0.30 -2.56 5.79
C TYR A 65 1.40 -1.52 5.62
N CYS A 66 2.59 -1.77 6.17
CA CYS A 66 3.70 -0.82 6.12
C CYS A 66 4.16 -0.51 4.69
N ASN A 67 4.17 -1.49 3.79
CA ASN A 67 4.48 -1.26 2.39
C ASN A 67 3.52 -0.24 1.74
N LEU A 68 2.22 -0.35 2.03
CA LEU A 68 1.21 0.60 1.54
C LEU A 68 1.36 1.96 2.22
N TYR A 69 1.54 1.97 3.53
CA TYR A 69 1.66 3.19 4.33
C TYR A 69 2.90 4.02 3.95
N THR A 70 4.05 3.37 3.74
CA THR A 70 5.28 4.03 3.30
C THR A 70 5.09 4.68 1.94
N LEU A 71 4.42 4.01 0.99
CA LEU A 71 4.16 4.59 -0.31
C LEU A 71 3.22 5.80 -0.23
N LEU A 72 2.13 5.67 0.54
CA LEU A 72 1.17 6.75 0.77
C LEU A 72 1.84 7.97 1.40
N THR A 73 2.68 7.75 2.41
CA THR A 73 3.41 8.82 3.11
C THR A 73 4.44 9.47 2.20
N ALA A 74 5.25 8.68 1.49
CA ALA A 74 6.27 9.19 0.56
C ALA A 74 5.68 9.98 -0.61
N SER A 75 4.43 9.68 -1.01
CA SER A 75 3.71 10.43 -2.04
C SER A 75 3.19 11.79 -1.57
N GLY A 76 3.17 12.04 -0.24
CA GLY A 76 2.57 13.23 0.36
C GLY A 76 1.04 13.20 0.42
N LEU A 77 0.40 12.13 -0.05
CA LEU A 77 -1.06 11.99 -0.01
C LEU A 77 -1.58 11.89 1.42
N ALA A 78 -0.87 11.19 2.30
CA ALA A 78 -1.22 11.06 3.72
C ALA A 78 -1.23 12.39 4.49
N ALA A 79 -0.57 13.43 3.94
CA ALA A 79 -0.52 14.76 4.54
C ALA A 79 -1.59 15.73 3.99
N GLN A 80 -2.43 15.29 3.04
CA GLN A 80 -3.50 16.12 2.51
C GLN A 80 -4.63 16.29 3.55
N PRO A 81 -5.23 17.49 3.67
CA PRO A 81 -6.24 17.76 4.70
C PRO A 81 -7.51 16.92 4.56
N ASP A 82 -7.82 16.49 3.33
CA ASP A 82 -9.00 15.65 3.03
C ASP A 82 -8.66 14.16 2.94
N PHE A 83 -7.44 13.77 3.32
CA PHE A 83 -7.05 12.36 3.36
C PHE A 83 -7.70 11.66 4.54
N MET A 84 -8.32 10.51 4.25
CA MET A 84 -8.88 9.63 5.27
C MET A 84 -8.48 8.19 4.96
N GLU A 85 -7.72 7.58 5.87
CA GLU A 85 -7.45 6.16 5.83
C GLU A 85 -8.62 5.39 6.46
N MET A 86 -9.12 4.37 5.76
CA MET A 86 -10.14 3.45 6.26
C MET A 86 -9.57 2.03 6.26
N THR A 87 -9.00 1.60 7.38
CA THR A 87 -8.41 0.27 7.56
C THR A 87 -8.69 -0.28 8.96
N ASN A 88 -8.52 -1.58 9.14
CA ASN A 88 -8.63 -2.31 10.41
C ASN A 88 -8.01 -3.71 10.26
N GLU A 89 -7.98 -4.48 11.34
CA GLU A 89 -7.42 -5.84 11.37
C GLU A 89 -8.10 -6.86 10.44
N TRP A 90 -9.36 -6.63 10.07
CA TRP A 90 -10.05 -7.45 9.07
C TRP A 90 -9.71 -7.05 7.64
N ALA A 91 -9.44 -5.76 7.40
CA ALA A 91 -9.07 -5.23 6.09
C ALA A 91 -7.59 -5.50 5.78
N CYS A 92 -6.72 -5.37 6.78
CA CYS A 92 -5.30 -5.62 6.68
C CYS A 92 -4.84 -6.33 7.97
N LEU A 93 -4.56 -7.63 7.85
CA LEU A 93 -4.14 -8.45 8.98
C LEU A 93 -2.80 -7.94 9.53
N GLY A 94 -2.73 -7.71 10.84
CA GLY A 94 -1.52 -7.22 11.50
C GLY A 94 -1.41 -5.70 11.53
N TYR A 95 -2.47 -4.97 11.19
CA TYR A 95 -2.51 -3.49 11.20
C TYR A 95 -2.20 -2.90 12.58
N GLY A 96 -2.82 -3.39 13.65
CA GLY A 96 -2.65 -2.91 15.02
C GLY A 96 -1.37 -3.39 15.68
N LEU A 97 -0.66 -4.34 15.07
CA LEU A 97 0.68 -4.79 15.45
C LEU A 97 1.77 -4.24 14.52
N ALA A 98 1.39 -3.39 13.55
CA ALA A 98 2.29 -2.92 12.53
C ALA A 98 3.34 -1.98 13.13
N THR A 99 4.62 -2.30 12.92
CA THR A 99 5.75 -1.45 13.29
C THR A 99 6.45 -0.96 12.04
N CYS A 100 5.86 0.06 11.39
CA CYS A 100 6.42 0.66 10.19
C CYS A 100 7.64 1.51 10.56
N LYS A 101 8.74 1.34 9.83
CA LYS A 101 10.02 2.01 10.07
C LYS A 101 10.28 3.11 9.05
#